data_AF-C6T4W0-F1
#
_entry.id   AF-C6T4W0-F1
#
_cell.length_a   1.000
_cell.length_b   1.000
_cell.length_c   1.000
_cell.angle_alpha   90.00
_cell.angle_beta   90.00
_cell.angle_gamma   90.00
#
_symmetry.space_group_name_H-M   'P 1'
#
loop_
_entity.id
_entity.type
_entity.pdbx_description
1 polymer ?
#
loop_
_entity_poly.entity_id
_entity_poly.type
_entity_poly.pdbx_seq_one_letter_code
_entity_poly.pdbx_strand_id
1 'polypeptide(L)'
;MGPRQCQVCNEAQSKYKCPSCYLPYCSLVCFKKHKELPCVKPQPSEAKTTAVSESIAEKPLVVDESSEVLEKFQLEAIASSSEIRDALNDKALQELICRIDCSSNAENELDKAMAEEAFRLLTDKILSTINP
;
A
#
# COMPACT_ATOMS: atom_id res chain seq x y z
N MET A 1 -8.27 -23.45 6.71
CA MET A 1 -8.56 -23.03 5.33
C MET A 1 -9.61 -23.97 4.75
N GLY A 2 -10.88 -23.56 4.69
CA GLY A 2 -11.94 -24.43 4.13
C GLY A 2 -11.77 -24.65 2.61
N PRO A 3 -12.31 -25.75 2.04
CA PRO A 3 -12.26 -25.99 0.61
C PRO A 3 -12.98 -24.85 -0.14
N ARG A 4 -12.25 -24.18 -1.04
CA ARG A 4 -12.81 -23.11 -1.89
C ARG A 4 -13.79 -23.74 -2.90
N GLN A 5 -14.89 -23.07 -3.21
CA GLN A 5 -15.80 -23.49 -4.30
C GLN A 5 -15.19 -23.18 -5.67
N CYS A 6 -15.60 -23.95 -6.69
CA CYS A 6 -15.27 -23.68 -8.08
C CYS A 6 -15.87 -22.33 -8.50
N GLN A 7 -15.04 -21.35 -8.83
CA GLN A 7 -15.52 -20.03 -9.28
C GLN A 7 -16.03 -20.03 -10.73
N VAL A 8 -15.95 -21.17 -11.43
CA VAL A 8 -16.47 -21.30 -12.80
C VAL A 8 -17.91 -21.81 -12.83
N CYS A 9 -18.25 -22.79 -11.99
CA CYS A 9 -19.62 -23.34 -11.93
C CYS A 9 -20.35 -23.06 -10.61
N ASN A 10 -19.64 -22.75 -9.53
CA ASN A 10 -20.18 -22.55 -8.17
C ASN A 10 -20.98 -23.73 -7.58
N GLU A 11 -21.07 -24.86 -8.28
CA GLU A 11 -21.82 -26.06 -7.86
C GLU A 11 -20.98 -27.06 -7.07
N ALA A 12 -19.66 -27.06 -7.27
CA ALA A 12 -18.75 -28.06 -6.73
C ALA A 12 -17.56 -27.42 -6.01
N GLN A 13 -16.95 -28.16 -5.09
CA GLN A 13 -15.69 -27.76 -4.49
C GLN A 13 -14.58 -27.71 -5.56
N SER A 14 -13.73 -26.68 -5.47
CA SER A 14 -12.55 -26.58 -6.32
C SER A 14 -11.53 -27.65 -5.95
N LYS A 15 -10.96 -28.29 -6.97
CA LYS A 15 -9.90 -29.29 -6.84
C LYS A 15 -8.55 -28.73 -7.31
N TYR A 16 -8.57 -27.69 -8.14
CA TYR A 16 -7.40 -27.14 -8.80
C TYR A 16 -7.46 -25.60 -8.82
N LYS A 17 -6.33 -24.98 -9.13
CA LYS A 17 -6.20 -23.53 -9.36
C LYS A 17 -5.58 -23.30 -10.73
N CYS A 18 -6.03 -22.25 -11.43
CA CYS A 18 -5.40 -21.86 -12.69
C CYS A 18 -3.98 -21.34 -12.42
N PRO A 19 -2.94 -21.80 -13.12
CA PRO A 19 -1.57 -21.30 -12.91
C PRO A 19 -1.37 -19.85 -13.34
N SER A 20 -2.29 -19.31 -14.17
CA SER A 20 -2.18 -17.95 -14.72
C SER A 20 -2.90 -16.89 -13.89
N CYS A 21 -4.08 -17.19 -13.33
CA CYS A 21 -4.89 -16.23 -12.55
C CYS A 21 -5.25 -16.71 -11.14
N TYR A 22 -4.80 -17.91 -10.74
CA TYR A 22 -5.11 -18.54 -9.45
C TYR A 22 -6.59 -18.85 -9.18
N LEU A 23 -7.47 -18.66 -10.17
CA LEU A 23 -8.91 -18.93 -10.06
C LEU A 23 -9.16 -20.42 -9.73
N PRO A 24 -9.86 -20.72 -8.63
CA PRO A 24 -10.16 -22.09 -8.19
C PRO A 24 -11.26 -22.73 -9.05
N TYR A 25 -11.02 -23.96 -9.54
CA TYR A 25 -11.97 -24.71 -10.38
C TYR A 25 -12.06 -26.20 -10.00
N CYS A 26 -13.17 -26.87 -10.35
CA CYS A 26 -13.43 -28.27 -9.94
C CYS A 26 -12.92 -29.34 -10.92
N SER A 27 -12.90 -29.06 -12.23
CA SER A 27 -12.56 -30.05 -13.26
C SER A 27 -12.03 -29.42 -14.55
N LEU A 28 -11.46 -30.24 -15.44
CA LEU A 28 -10.98 -29.81 -16.76
C LEU A 28 -12.07 -29.13 -17.61
N VAL A 29 -13.34 -29.47 -17.42
CA VAL A 29 -14.47 -28.82 -18.09
C VAL A 29 -14.55 -27.35 -17.68
N CYS A 30 -14.41 -27.07 -16.38
CA CYS A 30 -14.38 -25.70 -15.86
C CYS A 30 -13.10 -24.96 -16.28
N PHE A 31 -11.96 -25.64 -16.36
CA PHE A 31 -10.73 -25.03 -16.86
C PHE A 31 -10.86 -24.55 -18.31
N LYS A 32 -11.48 -25.37 -19.19
CA LYS A 32 -11.75 -24.97 -20.58
C LYS A 32 -12.69 -23.78 -20.65
N LYS A 33 -13.82 -23.80 -19.94
CA LYS A 33 -14.74 -22.65 -19.84
C LYS A 33 -14.04 -21.38 -19.34
N HIS A 34 -13.17 -21.52 -18.34
CA HIS A 34 -12.38 -20.41 -17.82
C HIS A 34 -11.42 -19.85 -18.86
N LYS A 35 -10.77 -20.69 -19.69
CA LYS A 35 -9.83 -20.24 -20.72
C LYS A 35 -10.49 -19.51 -21.89
N GLU A 36 -11.75 -19.81 -22.18
CA GLU A 36 -12.57 -19.05 -23.15
C GLU A 36 -12.89 -17.63 -22.64
N LEU A 37 -13.00 -17.46 -21.31
CA LEU A 37 -13.08 -16.15 -20.69
C LEU A 37 -11.66 -15.54 -20.60
N PRO A 38 -11.50 -14.21 -20.67
CA PRO A 38 -10.18 -13.60 -20.54
C PRO A 38 -9.61 -13.97 -19.17
N CYS A 39 -8.61 -14.87 -19.19
CA CYS A 39 -7.81 -15.23 -18.04
C CYS A 39 -6.87 -14.06 -17.72
N VAL A 40 -7.45 -13.00 -17.15
CA VAL A 40 -6.71 -11.84 -16.68
C VAL A 40 -5.96 -12.28 -15.44
N LYS A 41 -4.62 -12.22 -15.47
CA LYS A 41 -3.81 -12.19 -14.23
C LYS A 41 -4.47 -11.14 -13.33
N PRO A 42 -4.70 -11.37 -12.04
CA PRO A 42 -5.21 -10.31 -11.17
C PRO A 42 -4.23 -9.14 -11.23
N GLN A 43 -4.48 -8.19 -12.13
CA GLN A 43 -4.09 -6.82 -11.92
C GLN A 43 -5.00 -6.36 -10.78
N PRO A 44 -4.43 -5.83 -9.69
CA PRO A 44 -5.25 -5.29 -8.62
C PRO A 44 -5.89 -3.98 -9.12
N SER A 45 -6.89 -4.09 -10.00
CA SER A 45 -7.74 -2.97 -10.39
C SER A 45 -9.01 -3.01 -9.54
N GLU A 46 -8.95 -2.30 -8.41
CA GLU A 46 -10.00 -1.39 -7.95
C GLU A 46 -11.45 -1.87 -8.09
N ALA A 47 -11.81 -2.90 -7.31
CA ALA A 47 -13.20 -3.17 -6.95
C ALA A 47 -13.47 -2.62 -5.55
N LYS A 48 -13.79 -1.32 -5.53
CA LYS A 48 -14.66 -0.60 -4.59
C LYS A 48 -14.98 -1.27 -3.23
N THR A 49 -14.58 -0.55 -2.20
CA THR A 49 -15.27 -0.32 -0.91
C THR A 49 -15.37 -1.49 0.09
N THR A 50 -14.77 -1.21 1.25
CA THR A 50 -15.03 -1.79 2.58
C THR A 50 -14.29 -3.07 2.93
N ALA A 51 -12.97 -2.97 3.03
CA ALA A 51 -12.23 -3.46 4.19
C ALA A 51 -10.84 -2.81 4.16
N VAL A 52 -10.49 -2.15 5.26
CA VAL A 52 -9.13 -1.70 5.57
C VAL A 52 -8.23 -2.95 5.59
N SER A 53 -7.65 -3.28 4.45
CA SER A 53 -6.51 -4.18 4.38
C SER A 53 -5.36 -3.32 3.90
N GLU A 54 -4.58 -2.87 4.88
CA GLU A 54 -3.24 -2.32 4.74
C GLU A 54 -2.40 -3.30 3.92
N SER A 55 -2.48 -3.21 2.59
CA SER A 55 -1.39 -3.59 1.72
C SER A 55 -0.58 -2.33 1.47
N ILE A 56 0.02 -1.80 2.53
CA ILE A 56 1.29 -1.09 2.37
C ILE A 56 2.15 -2.14 1.66
N ALA A 57 2.49 -1.89 0.41
CA ALA A 57 3.56 -2.66 -0.20
C ALA A 57 4.73 -2.48 0.76
N GLU A 58 5.09 -3.54 1.49
CA GLU A 58 6.37 -3.60 2.17
C GLU A 58 7.43 -3.52 1.07
N LYS A 59 7.72 -2.30 0.62
CA LYS A 59 8.99 -2.02 -0.03
C LYS A 59 10.00 -2.38 1.04
N PRO A 60 10.87 -3.38 0.82
CA PRO A 60 11.93 -3.64 1.75
C PRO A 60 12.70 -2.33 1.91
N LEU A 61 12.60 -1.71 3.09
CA LEU A 61 13.38 -0.53 3.42
C LEU A 61 14.80 -1.03 3.65
N VAL A 62 15.53 -1.23 2.54
CA VAL A 62 16.95 -1.50 2.58
C VAL A 62 17.60 -0.14 2.81
N VAL A 63 17.71 0.24 4.09
CA VAL A 63 18.46 1.41 4.49
C VAL A 63 19.91 0.96 4.70
N ASP A 64 20.85 1.63 4.04
CA ASP A 64 22.28 1.29 4.12
C ASP A 64 22.84 1.66 5.51
N GLU A 65 22.43 2.81 6.03
CA GLU A 65 22.86 3.32 7.33
C GLU A 65 21.71 3.33 8.34
N SER A 66 21.87 2.59 9.44
CA SER A 66 20.89 2.58 10.53
C SER A 66 20.62 3.96 11.15
N SER A 67 21.52 4.93 10.96
CA SER A 67 21.34 6.32 11.39
C SER A 67 20.27 7.10 10.61
N GLU A 68 19.88 6.63 9.43
CA GLU A 68 18.79 7.24 8.66
C GLU A 68 17.40 6.74 9.12
N VAL A 69 17.37 5.70 9.95
CA VAL A 69 16.13 5.12 10.48
C VAL A 69 15.78 5.80 11.81
N LEU A 70 14.58 6.36 11.90
CA LEU A 70 14.07 6.93 13.14
C LEU A 70 13.89 5.85 14.22
N GLU A 71 14.34 6.17 15.43
CA GLU A 71 14.13 5.32 16.59
C GLU A 71 12.66 5.36 17.07
N LYS A 72 12.24 4.32 17.78
CA LYS A 72 10.86 4.19 18.28
C LYS A 72 10.41 5.41 19.10
N PHE A 73 11.29 5.95 19.95
CA PHE A 73 10.97 7.10 20.78
C PHE A 73 10.76 8.38 19.95
N GLN A 74 11.47 8.53 18.82
CA GLN A 74 11.32 9.67 17.91
C GLN A 74 9.97 9.61 17.20
N LEU A 75 9.58 8.41 16.74
CA LEU A 75 8.25 8.18 16.17
C LEU A 75 7.13 8.45 17.18
N GLU A 76 7.31 8.05 18.44
CA GLU A 76 6.36 8.34 19.54
C GLU A 76 6.26 9.84 19.83
N ALA A 77 7.38 10.58 19.78
CA ALA A 77 7.40 12.03 19.93
C ALA A 77 6.66 12.73 18.77
N ILE A 78 6.88 12.30 17.53
CA ILE A 78 6.14 12.79 16.34
C ILE A 78 4.63 12.55 16.52
N ALA A 79 4.24 11.33 16.91
CA ALA A 79 2.82 10.97 17.07
C ALA A 79 2.12 11.73 18.21
N SER A 80 2.88 12.14 19.23
CA SER A 80 2.38 12.88 20.40
C SER A 80 2.39 14.40 20.20
N SER A 81 3.08 14.91 19.17
CA SER A 81 3.17 16.34 18.88
C SER A 81 1.85 16.88 18.33
N SER A 82 1.21 17.79 19.07
CA SER A 82 0.00 18.46 18.61
C SER A 82 0.26 19.31 17.37
N GLU A 83 1.41 19.97 17.28
CA GLU A 83 1.74 20.84 16.14
C GLU A 83 1.91 20.06 14.84
N ILE A 84 2.52 18.87 14.90
CA ILE A 84 2.65 17.99 13.74
C ILE A 84 1.28 17.46 13.33
N ARG A 85 0.47 17.01 14.30
CA ARG A 85 -0.89 16.53 14.03
C ARG A 85 -1.78 17.61 13.41
N ASP A 86 -1.65 18.84 13.89
CA ASP A 86 -2.41 19.98 13.39
C ASP A 86 -1.98 20.33 11.95
N ALA A 87 -0.67 20.32 11.66
CA ALA A 87 -0.16 20.47 10.30
C ALA A 87 -0.69 19.35 9.38
N LEU A 88 -0.71 18.11 9.85
CA LEU A 88 -1.23 16.95 9.11
C LEU A 88 -2.74 16.98 8.87
N ASN A 89 -3.52 17.88 9.47
CA ASN A 89 -4.95 18.01 9.13
C ASN A 89 -5.19 18.61 7.73
N ASP A 90 -4.16 19.14 7.08
CA ASP A 90 -4.23 19.62 5.70
C ASP A 90 -4.30 18.44 4.72
N LYS A 91 -5.42 18.34 3.98
CA LYS A 91 -5.63 17.30 2.97
C LYS A 91 -4.65 17.36 1.82
N ALA A 92 -4.26 18.55 1.36
CA ALA A 92 -3.31 18.70 0.26
C ALA A 92 -1.93 18.20 0.70
N LEU A 93 -1.55 18.47 1.95
CA LEU A 93 -0.33 17.96 2.55
C LEU A 93 -0.36 16.43 2.70
N GLN A 94 -1.48 15.85 3.16
CA GLN A 94 -1.64 14.40 3.21
C GLN A 94 -1.51 13.75 1.83
N GLU A 95 -2.15 14.32 0.81
CA GLU A 95 -2.05 13.83 -0.57
C GLU A 95 -0.62 13.92 -1.11
N LEU A 96 0.12 14.98 -0.75
CA LEU A 96 1.52 15.14 -1.10
C LEU A 96 2.39 14.07 -0.45
N ILE A 97 2.21 13.80 0.85
CA ILE A 97 2.94 12.75 1.57
C ILE A 97 2.65 11.38 0.96
N CYS A 98 1.38 11.06 0.72
CA CYS A 98 0.97 9.82 0.07
C CYS A 98 1.59 9.68 -1.34
N ARG A 99 1.71 10.78 -2.08
CA ARG A 99 2.35 10.78 -3.40
C ARG A 99 3.83 10.41 -3.32
N ILE A 100 4.56 10.94 -2.34
CA ILE A 100 5.98 10.60 -2.11
C ILE A 100 6.11 9.11 -1.76
N ASP A 101 5.31 8.64 -0.80
CA ASP A 101 5.33 7.25 -0.30
C ASP A 101 5.01 6.23 -1.40
N CYS A 102 4.05 6.55 -2.28
CA CYS A 102 3.64 5.68 -3.37
C CYS A 102 4.48 5.85 -4.65
N SER A 103 5.46 6.76 -4.67
CA SER A 103 6.27 7.04 -5.86
C SER A 103 7.33 5.98 -6.11
N SER A 104 7.54 5.66 -7.39
CA SER A 104 8.69 4.86 -7.81
C SER A 104 10.02 5.60 -7.65
N ASN A 105 9.99 6.94 -7.64
CA ASN A 105 11.12 7.82 -7.41
C ASN A 105 10.78 8.81 -6.28
N ALA A 106 10.80 8.30 -5.04
CA ALA A 106 10.45 9.06 -3.84
C ALA A 106 11.39 10.26 -3.62
N GLU A 107 12.68 10.14 -3.95
CA GLU A 107 13.66 11.21 -3.82
C GLU A 107 13.28 12.43 -4.69
N ASN A 108 12.89 12.20 -5.95
CA ASN A 108 12.45 13.30 -6.82
C ASN A 108 11.11 13.92 -6.39
N GLU A 109 10.18 13.12 -5.88
CA GLU A 109 8.92 13.65 -5.34
C GLU A 109 9.15 14.43 -4.04
N LEU A 110 10.12 14.01 -3.23
CA LEU A 110 10.55 14.73 -2.04
C LEU A 110 11.16 16.09 -2.40
N ASP A 111 12.04 16.16 -3.40
CA ASP A 111 12.60 17.43 -3.89
C ASP A 111 11.51 18.43 -4.33
N LYS A 112 10.48 17.93 -5.02
CA LYS A 112 9.32 18.74 -5.42
C LYS A 112 8.49 19.17 -4.20
N ALA A 113 8.26 18.26 -3.25
CA ALA A 113 7.54 18.57 -2.03
C ALA A 113 8.26 19.63 -1.19
N MET A 114 9.59 19.65 -1.21
CA MET A 114 10.39 20.72 -0.61
C MET A 114 10.22 22.07 -1.30
N ALA A 115 9.46 22.22 -2.38
CA ALA A 115 9.04 23.53 -2.89
C ALA A 115 7.76 24.05 -2.21
N GLU A 116 6.97 23.17 -1.58
CA GLU A 116 5.69 23.47 -0.95
C GLU A 116 5.90 23.96 0.50
N GLU A 117 5.37 25.14 0.83
CA GLU A 117 5.54 25.76 2.16
C GLU A 117 4.97 24.89 3.28
N ALA A 118 3.81 24.26 3.07
CA ALA A 118 3.17 23.39 4.04
C ALA A 118 4.04 22.15 4.38
N PHE A 119 4.70 21.58 3.37
CA PHE A 119 5.59 20.44 3.57
C PHE A 119 6.88 20.86 4.28
N ARG A 120 7.47 22.01 3.91
CA ARG A 120 8.63 22.57 4.63
C ARG A 120 8.35 22.78 6.11
N LEU A 121 7.19 23.38 6.43
CA LEU A 121 6.78 23.64 7.80
C LEU A 121 6.58 22.34 8.58
N LEU A 122 5.99 21.31 7.95
CA LEU A 122 5.88 19.99 8.54
C LEU A 122 7.26 19.39 8.82
N THR A 123 8.18 19.42 7.85
CA THR A 123 9.54 18.90 8.00
C THR A 123 10.28 19.59 9.14
N ASP A 124 10.20 20.92 9.23
CA ASP A 124 10.83 21.71 10.31
C ASP A 124 10.31 21.31 11.69
N LYS A 125 8.98 21.11 11.81
CA LYS A 125 8.35 20.63 13.05
C LYS A 125 8.78 19.21 13.42
N ILE A 126 8.87 18.31 12.43
CA ILE A 126 9.35 16.95 12.64
C ILE A 126 10.80 16.99 13.12
N LEU A 127 11.69 17.70 12.42
CA LEU A 127 13.11 17.84 12.77
C LEU A 127 13.29 18.42 14.18
N SER A 128 12.54 19.46 14.52
CA SER A 128 12.55 20.07 15.87
C SER A 128 12.05 19.12 16.96
N THR A 129 11.23 18.13 16.61
CA THR A 129 10.71 17.14 17.57
C THR A 129 11.67 15.97 17.79
N ILE A 130 12.32 15.50 16.73
CA ILE A 130 13.19 14.32 16.78
C ILE A 130 14.65 14.64 17.11
N ASN A 131 15.06 15.89 16.88
CA ASN A 131 16.40 16.42 17.16
C ASN A 131 16.28 17.77 17.89
N PRO A 132 15.82 17.76 19.16
CA PRO A 132 15.60 18.97 19.96
C PRO A 132 16.89 19.72 20.31
#